data_AF-A0A960WA89-F1
#
_entry.id   AF-A0A960WA89-F1
#
_cell.length_a   1.000
_cell.length_b   1.000
_cell.length_c   1.000
_cell.angle_alpha   90.00
_cell.angle_beta   90.00
_cell.angle_gamma   90.00
#
_symmetry.space_group_name_H-M   'P 1'
#
loop_
_entity.id
_entity.type
_entity.pdbx_description
1 polymer ?
#
loop_
_entity_poly.entity_id
_entity_poly.type
_entity_poly.pdbx_seq_one_letter_code
_entity_poly.pdbx_strand_id
1 'polypeptide(L)'
;MNGAALFVELLVGGVQVVVWVAVLALASVSPDRLMSVLTSHSIENSIVLMSAAYTLGVVFDRVWDALLSPVDKRIRSAFFADPEQAHRIRILLFSGDAVRVQFVEYIRSRIRITRYTVCNALITA
;
A
#
# COMPACT_ATOMS: atom_id res chain seq x y z
N MET A 1 -13.46 5.91 -8.00
CA MET A 1 -12.08 6.28 -7.62
C MET A 1 -11.33 6.73 -8.85
N ASN A 2 -10.85 7.97 -8.87
CA ASN A 2 -10.10 8.49 -10.01
C ASN A 2 -8.69 7.88 -10.02
N GLY A 3 -8.17 7.50 -11.20
CA GLY A 3 -6.88 6.81 -11.34
C GLY A 3 -5.71 7.56 -10.70
N ALA A 4 -5.76 8.90 -10.68
CA ALA A 4 -4.78 9.75 -10.02
C ALA A 4 -4.68 9.51 -8.50
N ALA A 5 -5.81 9.29 -7.81
CA ALA A 5 -5.81 9.04 -6.37
C ALA A 5 -5.11 7.70 -6.05
N LEU A 6 -5.39 6.66 -6.84
CA LEU A 6 -4.73 5.37 -6.69
C LEU A 6 -3.22 5.46 -6.97
N PHE A 7 -2.82 6.24 -7.97
CA PHE A 7 -1.40 6.51 -8.25
C PHE A 7 -0.70 7.17 -7.06
N VAL A 8 -1.29 8.23 -6.51
CA VAL A 8 -0.73 8.93 -5.33
C VAL A 8 -0.65 8.00 -4.13
N GLU A 9 -1.69 7.18 -3.88
CA GLU A 9 -1.69 6.21 -2.78
C GLU A 9 -0.54 5.19 -2.90
N LEU A 10 -0.33 4.64 -4.10
CA LEU A 10 0.75 3.69 -4.35
C LEU A 10 2.12 4.35 -4.23
N LEU A 11 2.25 5.60 -4.66
CA LEU A 11 3.49 6.36 -4.51
C LEU A 11 3.79 6.63 -3.03
N VAL A 12 2.79 7.07 -2.26
CA VAL A 12 2.94 7.31 -0.80
C VAL A 12 3.31 6.03 -0.08
N GLY A 13 2.63 4.91 -0.37
CA GLY A 13 2.98 3.59 0.15
C GLY A 13 4.38 3.14 -0.27
N GLY A 14 4.78 3.46 -1.50
CA GLY A 14 6.10 3.21 -2.05
C GLY A 14 7.22 3.96 -1.34
N VAL A 15 7.05 5.27 -1.11
CA VAL A 15 8.00 6.09 -0.33
C VAL A 15 8.13 5.53 1.08
N GLN A 16 7.00 5.19 1.69
CA GLN A 16 6.96 4.50 2.97
C GLN A 16 7.76 3.19 2.96
N VAL A 17 7.67 2.39 1.90
CA VAL A 17 8.47 1.17 1.77
C VAL A 17 9.95 1.45 1.66
N VAL A 18 10.32 2.44 0.84
CA VAL A 18 11.72 2.86 0.67
C VAL A 18 12.35 3.27 2.00
N VAL A 19 11.61 3.95 2.88
CA VAL A 19 12.12 4.37 4.20
C VAL A 19 12.58 3.18 5.03
N TRP A 20 11.71 2.21 5.31
CA TRP A 20 12.11 1.09 6.15
C TRP A 20 13.11 0.15 5.44
N VAL A 21 13.05 0.02 4.11
CA VAL A 21 14.07 -0.71 3.34
C VAL A 21 15.44 -0.03 3.47
N ALA A 22 15.51 1.30 3.42
CA ALA A 22 16.74 2.05 3.62
C ALA A 22 17.27 1.86 5.05
N VAL A 23 16.39 1.87 6.07
CA VAL A 23 16.77 1.58 7.46
C VAL A 23 17.34 0.17 7.61
N LEU A 24 16.70 -0.85 7.03
CA LEU A 24 17.22 -2.23 7.04
C LEU A 24 18.54 -2.35 6.27
N ALA A 25 18.70 -1.61 5.17
CA ALA A 25 19.94 -1.57 4.41
C ALA A 25 21.07 -0.92 5.23
N LEU A 26 20.80 0.17 5.96
CA LEU A 26 21.76 0.77 6.90
C LEU A 26 22.16 -0.19 8.04
N ALA A 27 21.22 -1.03 8.49
CA ALA A 27 21.50 -2.02 9.53
C ALA A 27 22.37 -3.20 9.03
N SER A 28 22.37 -3.48 7.72
CA SER A 28 23.03 -4.66 7.13
C SER A 28 24.28 -4.32 6.31
N VAL A 29 24.41 -3.09 5.82
CA VAL A 29 25.50 -2.62 4.97
C VAL A 29 26.22 -1.45 5.65
N SER A 30 27.54 -1.36 5.47
CA SER A 30 28.38 -0.28 5.96
C SER A 30 27.72 1.10 5.72
N PRO A 31 27.42 1.89 6.78
CA PRO A 31 26.65 3.14 6.68
C PRO A 31 27.19 4.15 5.66
N ASP A 32 28.52 4.18 5.50
CA ASP A 32 29.23 5.17 4.67
C ASP A 32 28.84 5.09 3.19
N ARG A 33 28.67 3.87 2.65
CA ARG A 33 28.30 3.69 1.24
C ARG A 33 26.87 4.13 0.98
N LEU A 34 25.94 3.78 1.86
CA LEU A 34 24.54 4.14 1.70
C LEU A 34 24.34 5.65 1.84
N MET A 35 25.04 6.27 2.79
CA MET A 35 24.94 7.70 3.03
C MET A 35 25.49 8.52 1.87
N SER A 36 26.55 8.06 1.20
CA SER A 36 27.09 8.72 0.00
C SER A 36 26.08 8.77 -1.16
N VAL A 37 25.27 7.71 -1.32
CA VAL A 37 24.22 7.66 -2.33
C VAL A 37 23.04 8.57 -1.94
N LEU A 38 22.60 8.51 -0.68
CA LEU A 38 21.46 9.31 -0.19
C LEU A 38 21.75 10.82 -0.19
N THR A 39 23.00 11.21 0.06
CA THR A 39 23.42 12.63 0.08
C THR A 39 23.76 13.18 -1.29
N SER A 40 23.83 12.34 -2.33
CA SER A 40 24.08 12.79 -3.69
C SER A 40 22.81 13.41 -4.31
N HIS A 41 22.71 14.74 -4.22
CA HIS A 41 21.57 15.53 -4.69
C HIS A 41 21.59 15.73 -6.21
N SER A 42 21.38 14.67 -6.98
CA SER A 42 21.17 14.77 -8.43
C SER A 42 19.69 14.58 -8.78
N ILE A 43 19.24 15.28 -9.83
CA ILE A 43 17.87 15.13 -10.38
C ILE A 43 17.65 13.70 -10.87
N GLU A 44 18.68 13.09 -11.47
CA GLU A 44 18.67 11.72 -11.96
C GLU A 44 18.36 10.71 -10.83
N ASN A 45 19.01 10.86 -9.68
CA ASN A 45 18.76 10.02 -8.51
C ASN A 45 17.32 10.15 -8.00
N SER A 46 16.76 11.36 -8.05
CA SER A 46 15.38 11.61 -7.63
C SER A 46 14.37 10.88 -8.54
N ILE A 47 14.59 10.88 -9.85
CA ILE A 47 13.75 10.17 -10.82
C ILE A 47 13.81 8.66 -10.60
N VAL A 48 15.02 8.13 -10.41
CA VAL A 48 15.24 6.70 -10.14
C VAL A 48 14.56 6.31 -8.83
N LEU A 49 14.72 7.11 -7.78
CA LEU A 49 14.11 6.86 -6.47
C LEU A 49 12.58 6.88 -6.55
N MET A 50 12.00 7.85 -7.25
CA MET A 50 10.54 7.93 -7.45
C MET A 50 10.00 6.72 -8.21
N SER A 51 10.71 6.29 -9.26
CA SER A 51 10.34 5.12 -10.04
C SER A 51 10.40 3.85 -9.19
N ALA A 52 11.49 3.67 -8.43
CA ALA A 52 11.65 2.56 -7.51
C ALA A 52 10.58 2.56 -6.41
N ALA A 53 10.29 3.73 -5.82
CA ALA A 53 9.24 3.89 -4.81
C ALA A 53 7.89 3.43 -5.36
N TYR A 54 7.48 3.91 -6.54
CA TYR A 54 6.21 3.50 -7.16
C TYR A 54 6.15 1.98 -7.39
N THR A 55 7.19 1.39 -7.97
CA THR A 55 7.26 -0.06 -8.21
C THR A 55 7.17 -0.84 -6.89
N LEU A 56 7.91 -0.43 -5.87
CA LEU A 56 7.85 -1.05 -4.55
C LEU A 56 6.47 -0.91 -3.91
N GLY A 57 5.83 0.25 -4.04
CA GLY A 57 4.45 0.46 -3.57
C GLY A 57 3.48 -0.54 -4.21
N VAL A 58 3.54 -0.73 -5.53
CA VAL A 58 2.72 -1.74 -6.23
C VAL A 58 3.01 -3.15 -5.75
N VAL A 59 4.28 -3.53 -5.62
CA VAL A 59 4.67 -4.87 -5.17
C VAL A 59 4.17 -5.13 -3.75
N PHE A 60 4.39 -4.19 -2.82
CA PHE A 60 3.99 -4.35 -1.43
C PHE A 60 2.47 -4.32 -1.25
N ASP A 61 1.72 -3.60 -2.08
CA ASP A 61 0.25 -3.70 -2.11
C ASP A 61 -0.19 -5.16 -2.31
N ARG A 62 0.45 -5.85 -3.27
CA ARG A 62 0.14 -7.25 -3.62
C ARG A 62 0.62 -8.23 -2.56
N VAL A 63 1.77 -7.99 -1.95
CA VAL A 63 2.27 -8.80 -0.84
C VAL A 63 1.29 -8.73 0.33
N TRP A 64 0.81 -7.53 0.68
CA TRP A 64 -0.20 -7.36 1.73
C TRP A 64 -1.53 -8.02 1.41
N ASP A 65 -2.00 -7.90 0.17
CA ASP A 65 -3.22 -8.59 -0.27
C ASP A 65 -3.08 -10.11 -0.18
N ALA A 66 -1.92 -10.66 -0.53
CA ALA A 66 -1.65 -12.09 -0.40
C ALA A 66 -1.58 -12.54 1.07
N LEU A 67 -0.86 -11.79 1.91
CA LEU A 67 -0.72 -12.05 3.35
C LEU A 67 -2.06 -12.04 4.09
N LEU A 68 -2.94 -11.09 3.74
CA LEU A 68 -4.23 -10.92 4.40
C LEU A 68 -5.37 -11.71 3.74
N SER A 69 -5.13 -12.32 2.57
CA SER A 69 -6.14 -13.12 1.86
C SER A 69 -6.77 -14.22 2.73
N PRO A 70 -6.02 -15.00 3.54
CA PRO A 70 -6.61 -16.03 4.39
C PRO A 70 -7.54 -15.44 5.47
N VAL A 71 -7.16 -14.29 6.04
CA VAL A 71 -7.96 -13.58 7.05
C VAL A 71 -9.24 -13.03 6.42
N ASP A 72 -9.15 -12.39 5.25
CA ASP A 72 -10.32 -11.91 4.51
C ASP A 72 -11.28 -13.05 4.16
N LYS A 73 -10.75 -14.19 3.66
CA LYS A 73 -11.57 -15.39 3.38
C LYS A 73 -12.28 -15.89 4.63
N ARG A 74 -11.58 -15.96 5.76
CA ARG A 74 -12.16 -16.41 7.04
C ARG A 74 -13.26 -15.47 7.52
N ILE A 75 -13.03 -14.16 7.49
CA ILE A 75 -14.04 -13.15 7.86
C ILE A 75 -15.26 -13.29 6.94
N ARG A 76 -15.06 -13.36 5.62
CA ARG A 76 -16.17 -13.49 4.67
C ARG A 76 -16.98 -14.75 4.89
N SER A 77 -16.35 -15.89 5.15
CA SER A 77 -17.06 -17.15 5.43
C SER A 77 -17.93 -17.10 6.69
N ALA A 78 -17.66 -16.19 7.63
CA ALA A 78 -18.47 -16.00 8.83
C ALA A 78 -19.76 -15.19 8.56
N PHE A 79 -19.75 -14.32 7.55
CA PHE A 79 -20.88 -13.44 7.23
C PHE A 79 -21.64 -13.85 5.97
N PHE A 80 -21.00 -14.58 5.06
CA PHE A 80 -21.57 -15.01 3.79
C PHE A 80 -21.40 -16.52 3.65
N ALA A 81 -22.53 -17.23 3.55
CA ALA A 81 -22.55 -18.66 3.30
C ALA A 81 -22.15 -19.01 1.84
N ASP A 82 -22.35 -18.07 0.92
CA ASP A 82 -22.07 -18.22 -0.51
C ASP A 82 -21.23 -17.03 -1.03
N PRO A 83 -20.07 -17.27 -1.67
CA PRO A 83 -19.24 -16.22 -2.27
C PRO A 83 -20.00 -15.31 -3.27
N GLU A 84 -21.01 -15.83 -3.95
CA GLU A 84 -21.84 -15.07 -4.89
C GLU A 84 -22.63 -13.95 -4.18
N GLN A 85 -23.06 -14.17 -2.93
CA GLN A 85 -23.81 -13.17 -2.17
C GLN A 85 -22.98 -11.91 -1.92
N ALA A 86 -21.71 -12.07 -1.60
CA ALA A 86 -20.79 -10.94 -1.42
C ALA A 86 -20.62 -10.15 -2.73
N HIS A 87 -20.63 -10.82 -3.88
CA HIS A 87 -20.56 -10.16 -5.18
C HIS A 87 -21.83 -9.36 -5.50
N ARG A 88 -23.01 -9.94 -5.24
CA ARG A 88 -24.31 -9.26 -5.43
C ARG A 88 -24.47 -8.03 -4.55
N ILE A 89 -24.07 -8.13 -3.27
CA ILE A 89 -24.08 -6.99 -2.34
C ILE A 89 -23.15 -5.89 -2.85
N ARG A 90 -21.98 -6.24 -3.38
CA ARG A 90 -21.08 -5.26 -3.97
C ARG A 90 -21.73 -4.55 -5.16
N ILE A 91 -22.37 -5.28 -6.08
CA ILE A 91 -23.09 -4.67 -7.20
C ILE A 91 -24.17 -3.70 -6.67
N LEU A 92 -25.00 -4.14 -5.72
CA LEU A 92 -26.05 -3.31 -5.10
C LEU A 92 -25.51 -2.04 -4.45
N LEU A 93 -24.35 -2.15 -3.78
CA LEU A 93 -23.69 -1.03 -3.12
C LEU A 93 -23.16 0.01 -4.12
N PHE A 94 -22.62 -0.45 -5.25
CA PHE A 94 -22.09 0.41 -6.32
C PHE A 94 -23.17 0.95 -7.27
N SER A 95 -24.35 0.31 -7.33
CA SER A 95 -25.53 0.84 -8.03
C SER A 95 -26.36 1.81 -7.19
N GLY A 96 -26.02 1.98 -5.91
CA GLY A 96 -26.75 2.84 -4.97
C GLY A 96 -26.28 4.30 -4.98
N ASP A 97 -26.60 4.99 -3.89
CA ASP A 97 -26.31 6.40 -3.66
C ASP A 97 -24.80 6.71 -3.72
N ALA A 98 -24.44 7.80 -4.41
CA ALA A 98 -23.06 8.24 -4.63
C ALA A 98 -22.29 8.48 -3.32
N VAL A 99 -22.99 8.92 -2.27
CA VAL A 99 -22.40 9.14 -0.94
C VAL A 99 -21.87 7.83 -0.34
N ARG A 100 -22.61 6.73 -0.49
CA ARG A 100 -22.21 5.40 0.03
C ARG A 100 -20.98 4.87 -0.70
N VAL A 101 -20.95 5.06 -2.02
CA VAL A 101 -19.80 4.67 -2.84
C VAL A 101 -18.54 5.43 -2.43
N GLN A 102 -18.62 6.74 -2.26
CA GLN A 102 -17.49 7.56 -1.80
C GLN A 102 -16.98 7.12 -0.43
N PHE A 103 -17.87 6.81 0.51
CA PHE A 103 -17.48 6.32 1.84
C PHE A 103 -16.72 4.99 1.76
N VAL A 104 -17.17 4.05 0.92
CA VAL A 104 -16.49 2.76 0.72
C VAL A 104 -15.12 2.95 0.08
N GLU A 105 -15.00 3.86 -0.89
CA GLU A 105 -13.71 4.21 -1.50
C GLU A 105 -12.75 4.83 -0.48
N TYR A 106 -13.26 5.73 0.37
CA TYR A 106 -12.49 6.31 1.47
C TYR A 106 -11.98 5.24 2.44
N ILE A 107 -12.82 4.30 2.87
CA ILE A 107 -12.40 3.20 3.74
C ILE A 107 -11.30 2.36 3.08
N ARG A 108 -11.46 2.00 1.79
CA ARG A 108 -10.45 1.22 1.06
C ARG A 108 -9.11 1.95 0.98
N SER A 109 -9.13 3.25 0.70
CA SER A 109 -7.94 4.10 0.71
C SER A 109 -7.23 4.07 2.07
N ARG A 110 -8.00 4.24 3.16
CA ARG A 110 -7.44 4.20 4.52
C ARG A 110 -6.86 2.84 4.89
N ILE A 111 -7.55 1.75 4.57
CA ILE A 111 -7.04 0.39 4.80
C ILE A 111 -5.69 0.21 4.10
N ARG A 112 -5.58 0.65 2.86
CA ARG A 112 -4.33 0.54 2.10
C ARG A 112 -3.19 1.32 2.76
N ILE A 113 -3.42 2.59 3.10
CA ILE A 113 -2.41 3.44 3.78
C ILE A 113 -1.98 2.81 5.11
N THR A 114 -2.93 2.36 5.93
CA THR A 114 -2.63 1.75 7.23
C THR A 114 -1.75 0.51 7.10
N ARG A 115 -1.95 -0.34 6.07
CA ARG A 115 -1.09 -1.51 5.84
C ARG A 115 0.38 -1.13 5.62
N TYR A 116 0.64 -0.08 4.83
CA TYR A 116 2.01 0.43 4.66
C TYR A 116 2.57 1.02 5.96
N THR A 117 1.74 1.77 6.70
CA THR A 117 2.15 2.41 7.95
C THR A 117 2.49 1.38 9.03
N VAL A 118 1.80 0.24 9.09
CA VAL A 118 2.08 -0.81 10.09
C VAL A 118 3.51 -1.35 9.96
N CYS A 119 3.97 -1.66 8.74
CA CYS A 119 5.35 -2.10 8.53
C CYS A 119 6.35 -1.02 8.93
N ASN A 120 6.10 0.23 8.55
CA ASN A 120 6.95 1.34 8.94
C ASN A 120 7.03 1.49 10.45
N ALA A 121 5.88 1.59 11.12
CA ALA A 121 5.81 1.76 12.55
C ALA A 121 6.52 0.62 13.31
N LEU A 122 6.49 -0.62 12.81
CA LEU A 122 7.18 -1.74 13.45
C LEU A 122 8.70 -1.71 13.27
N ILE A 123 9.20 -1.14 12.17
CA ILE A 123 10.64 -1.16 11.84
C ILE A 123 11.34 0.12 12.31
N THR A 124 10.63 1.25 12.35
CA THR A 124 11.20 2.56 12.71
C THR A 124 10.93 2.99 14.14
N ALA A 125 10.10 2.26 14.90
CA ALA A 125 9.89 2.50 16.34
C ALA A 125 10.98 1.80 17.16
#